data_AF-A0A933H5F3-F1
#
_entry.id   AF-A0A933H5F3-F1
#
_cell.length_a   1.000
_cell.length_b   1.000
_cell.length_c   1.000
_cell.angle_alpha   90.00
_cell.angle_beta   90.00
_cell.angle_gamma   90.00
#
_symmetry.space_group_name_H-M   'P 1'
#
loop_
_entity.id
_entity.type
_entity.pdbx_description
1 polymer ?
#
loop_
_entity_poly.entity_id
_entity_poly.type
_entity_poly.pdbx_seq_one_letter_code
_entity_poly.pdbx_strand_id
1 'polypeptide(L)'
;AIKDMTLEVMESYFKKPKNQQIGLTIIDAAIAVSHARDELKMARDVAVKKSLLDAGGGIALSKLSDITRRGGQPVIPLELTALYLCEGDSAAGTMKNGRDSRFHAIYALRGKTENIWTKSLKRALEFAEYSAISTAIGAKVGPEFELDAMRYGRVTITTDADHDGSHIRVLLITFFYKFMRPMIEEGRLFIARPPLFRVRSKKNGEAVYVYSEQERDGESTKFGGAEKVDVQRFKGLGEMNDTQMAETVLWLPPDVRVRKNEAAIQNLNLAMITRNEIRVNVDDAKESERTLQLLMGDDAAPRRKWLMSLPWHVESE
;
A
#
# COMPACT_ATOMS: atom_id res chain seq x y z
N ALA A 1 11.61 -28.71 -19.05
CA ALA A 1 12.36 -29.69 -18.23
C ALA A 1 11.54 -30.16 -17.02
N ILE A 2 11.44 -29.42 -15.91
CA ILE A 2 10.69 -29.87 -14.71
C ILE A 2 9.20 -30.07 -15.01
N LYS A 3 8.57 -29.10 -15.69
CA LYS A 3 7.15 -29.19 -16.09
C LYS A 3 6.86 -30.45 -16.91
N ASP A 4 7.68 -30.69 -17.93
CA ASP A 4 7.48 -31.81 -18.87
C ASP A 4 7.69 -33.16 -18.17
N MET A 5 8.71 -33.25 -17.31
CA MET A 5 8.98 -34.45 -16.51
C MET A 5 7.86 -34.73 -15.50
N THR A 6 7.32 -33.69 -14.85
CA THR A 6 6.16 -33.82 -13.96
C THR A 6 4.92 -34.29 -14.72
N LEU A 7 4.68 -33.75 -15.91
CA LEU A 7 3.55 -34.14 -16.76
C LEU A 7 3.63 -35.62 -17.13
N GLU A 8 4.79 -36.07 -17.59
CA GLU A 8 5.03 -37.45 -18.01
C GLU A 8 4.84 -38.45 -16.86
N VAL A 9 5.35 -38.12 -15.66
CA VAL A 9 5.15 -38.93 -14.44
C VAL A 9 3.67 -38.97 -14.03
N MET A 10 2.97 -37.83 -14.07
CA MET A 10 1.54 -37.77 -13.73
C MET A 10 0.69 -38.57 -14.71
N GLU A 11 0.93 -38.45 -16.02
CA GLU A 11 0.24 -39.26 -17.03
C GLU A 11 0.44 -40.76 -16.78
N SER A 12 1.69 -41.18 -16.56
CA SER A 12 2.01 -42.58 -16.26
C SER A 12 1.33 -43.08 -14.97
N TYR A 13 1.24 -42.23 -13.96
CA TYR A 13 0.57 -42.54 -12.70
C TYR A 13 -0.94 -42.75 -12.88
N PHE A 14 -1.63 -41.85 -13.58
CA PHE A 14 -3.10 -41.89 -13.75
C PHE A 14 -3.56 -42.90 -14.82
N LYS A 15 -2.69 -43.30 -15.77
CA LYS A 15 -2.99 -44.39 -16.73
C LYS A 15 -3.18 -45.76 -16.06
N LYS A 16 -2.66 -45.96 -14.84
CA LYS A 16 -2.82 -47.22 -14.09
C LYS A 16 -4.27 -47.34 -13.58
N PRO A 17 -5.03 -48.42 -13.90
CA PRO A 17 -6.44 -48.55 -13.52
C PRO A 17 -6.72 -48.35 -12.02
N LYS A 18 -5.84 -48.87 -11.15
CA LYS A 18 -5.94 -48.70 -9.70
C LYS A 18 -5.87 -47.25 -9.19
N ASN A 19 -5.34 -46.33 -10.00
CA ASN A 19 -5.17 -44.92 -9.66
C ASN A 19 -6.21 -44.02 -10.33
N GLN A 20 -7.07 -44.55 -11.21
CA GLN A 20 -8.07 -43.75 -11.92
C GLN A 20 -9.05 -43.09 -10.96
N GLN A 21 -9.45 -43.77 -9.88
CA GLN A 21 -10.35 -43.21 -8.88
C GLN A 21 -9.76 -41.97 -8.20
N ILE A 22 -8.44 -41.97 -7.93
CA ILE A 22 -7.73 -40.81 -7.36
C ILE A 22 -7.77 -39.65 -8.36
N GLY A 23 -7.57 -39.92 -9.65
CA GLY A 23 -7.66 -38.91 -10.71
C GLY A 23 -9.04 -38.27 -10.78
N LEU A 24 -10.11 -39.07 -10.73
CA LEU A 24 -11.48 -38.57 -10.68
C LEU A 24 -11.73 -37.70 -9.44
N THR A 25 -11.27 -38.11 -8.26
CA THR A 25 -11.38 -37.29 -7.04
C THR A 25 -10.65 -35.95 -7.18
N ILE A 26 -9.47 -35.92 -7.82
CA ILE A 26 -8.74 -34.68 -8.10
C ILE A 26 -9.51 -33.80 -9.09
N ILE A 27 -10.09 -34.38 -10.14
CA ILE A 27 -10.91 -33.65 -11.12
C ILE A 27 -12.15 -33.06 -10.45
N ASP A 28 -12.87 -33.85 -9.65
CA ASP A 28 -14.06 -33.40 -8.92
C ASP A 28 -13.72 -32.26 -7.95
N ALA A 29 -12.59 -32.37 -7.24
CA ALA A 29 -12.09 -31.29 -6.39
C ALA A 29 -11.75 -30.03 -7.20
N ALA A 30 -11.11 -30.18 -8.37
CA ALA A 30 -10.79 -29.07 -9.25
C ALA A 30 -12.05 -28.38 -9.81
N ILE A 31 -13.06 -29.15 -10.22
CA ILE A 31 -14.36 -28.64 -10.69
C ILE A 31 -15.09 -27.92 -9.55
N ALA A 32 -15.14 -28.52 -8.35
CA ALA A 32 -15.75 -27.89 -7.19
C ALA A 32 -15.09 -26.55 -6.83
N VAL A 33 -13.75 -26.50 -6.87
CA VAL A 33 -12.99 -25.25 -6.69
C VAL A 33 -13.28 -24.25 -7.82
N SER A 34 -13.45 -24.70 -9.06
CA SER A 34 -13.82 -23.83 -10.19
C SER A 34 -15.19 -23.20 -9.99
N HIS A 35 -16.22 -24.00 -9.67
CA HIS A 35 -17.57 -23.48 -9.39
C HIS A 35 -17.57 -22.52 -8.20
N ALA A 36 -16.86 -22.86 -7.12
CA ALA A 36 -16.72 -21.97 -5.97
C ALA A 36 -16.05 -20.64 -6.34
N ARG A 37 -15.09 -20.64 -7.27
CA ARG A 37 -14.46 -19.40 -7.78
C ARG A 37 -15.46 -18.55 -8.57
N ASP A 38 -16.26 -19.16 -9.44
CA ASP A 38 -17.27 -18.45 -10.23
C ASP A 38 -18.35 -17.83 -9.34
N GLU A 39 -18.82 -18.56 -8.32
CA GLU A 39 -19.76 -18.05 -7.33
C GLU A 39 -19.15 -16.89 -6.52
N LEU A 40 -17.89 -17.03 -6.08
CA LEU A 40 -17.18 -15.97 -5.37
C LEU A 40 -17.01 -14.73 -6.24
N LYS A 41 -16.73 -14.88 -7.53
CA LYS A 41 -16.64 -13.79 -8.50
C LYS A 41 -17.96 -13.03 -8.59
N MET A 42 -19.07 -13.73 -8.82
CA MET A 42 -20.39 -13.10 -8.90
C MET A 42 -20.74 -12.40 -7.60
N ALA A 43 -20.50 -13.05 -6.45
CA ALA A 43 -20.76 -12.47 -5.13
C ALA A 43 -19.90 -11.23 -4.86
N ARG A 44 -18.64 -11.24 -5.30
CA ARG A 44 -17.72 -10.09 -5.23
C ARG A 44 -18.26 -8.93 -6.05
N ASP A 45 -18.58 -9.15 -7.33
CA ASP A 45 -19.04 -8.10 -8.23
C ASP A 45 -20.34 -7.46 -7.74
N VAL A 46 -21.24 -8.27 -7.18
CA VAL A 46 -22.45 -7.78 -6.50
C VAL A 46 -22.11 -6.96 -5.27
N ALA A 47 -21.18 -7.42 -4.41
CA ALA A 47 -20.77 -6.69 -3.21
C ALA A 47 -20.13 -5.33 -3.55
N VAL A 48 -19.22 -5.31 -4.52
CA VAL A 48 -18.58 -4.07 -5.01
C VAL A 48 -19.63 -3.12 -5.56
N LYS A 49 -20.49 -3.57 -6.49
CA LYS A 49 -21.54 -2.72 -7.08
C LYS A 49 -22.47 -2.17 -6.02
N LYS A 50 -22.94 -3.01 -5.08
CA LYS A 50 -23.81 -2.59 -3.99
C LYS A 50 -23.13 -1.53 -3.11
N SER A 51 -21.90 -1.80 -2.67
CA SER A 51 -21.13 -0.87 -1.85
C SER A 51 -20.92 0.49 -2.54
N LEU A 52 -20.62 0.49 -3.84
CA LEU A 52 -20.46 1.72 -4.63
C LEU A 52 -21.79 2.48 -4.83
N LEU A 53 -22.91 1.77 -4.98
CA LEU A 53 -24.25 2.37 -5.06
C LEU A 53 -24.66 3.00 -3.73
N ASP A 54 -24.50 2.25 -2.62
CA ASP A 54 -24.81 2.70 -1.26
C ASP A 54 -23.95 3.91 -0.86
N ALA A 55 -22.71 3.98 -1.35
CA ALA A 55 -21.82 5.13 -1.20
C ALA A 55 -22.16 6.32 -2.12
N GLY A 56 -23.30 6.29 -2.83
CA GLY A 56 -23.82 7.39 -3.65
C GLY A 56 -23.46 7.33 -5.14
N GLY A 57 -23.29 6.14 -5.72
CA GLY A 57 -23.25 5.96 -7.18
C GLY A 57 -22.03 6.58 -7.86
N GLY A 58 -20.83 6.07 -7.57
CA GLY A 58 -19.56 6.53 -8.17
C GLY A 58 -18.82 7.58 -7.33
N ILE A 59 -19.45 8.14 -6.30
CA ILE A 59 -18.83 9.06 -5.31
C ILE A 59 -17.68 8.38 -4.56
N ALA A 60 -17.66 7.05 -4.42
CA ALA A 60 -16.50 6.35 -3.86
C ALA A 60 -15.19 6.61 -4.64
N LEU A 61 -15.28 6.86 -5.95
CA LEU A 61 -14.16 7.30 -6.79
C LEU A 61 -14.00 8.83 -6.83
N SER A 62 -14.95 9.63 -6.33
CA SER A 62 -14.79 11.09 -6.29
C SER A 62 -13.69 11.53 -5.32
N LYS A 63 -13.33 10.66 -4.35
CA LYS A 63 -12.16 10.83 -3.47
C LYS A 63 -10.83 10.55 -4.18
N LEU A 64 -10.86 9.91 -5.34
CA LEU A 64 -9.68 9.61 -6.13
C LEU A 64 -9.32 10.81 -7.00
N SER A 65 -8.18 11.43 -6.71
CA SER A 65 -7.49 12.29 -7.66
C SER A 65 -6.53 11.42 -8.47
N ASP A 66 -6.92 11.02 -9.69
CA ASP A 66 -6.14 10.09 -10.52
C ASP A 66 -4.88 10.76 -11.14
N ILE A 67 -3.99 9.94 -11.69
CA ILE A 67 -2.88 10.39 -12.54
C ILE A 67 -3.38 10.90 -13.90
N THR A 68 -2.54 11.67 -14.57
CA THR A 68 -2.77 12.14 -15.92
C THR A 68 -2.62 10.97 -16.89
N ARG A 69 -3.67 10.76 -17.69
CA ARG A 69 -3.70 9.73 -18.74
C ARG A 69 -3.99 10.37 -20.09
N ARG A 70 -3.42 9.82 -21.16
CA ARG A 70 -3.71 10.19 -22.55
C ARG A 70 -4.06 8.92 -23.31
N GLY A 71 -5.24 8.89 -23.93
CA GLY A 71 -5.73 7.68 -24.59
C GLY A 71 -5.91 6.48 -23.64
N GLY A 72 -6.22 6.73 -22.36
CA GLY A 72 -6.36 5.68 -21.32
C GLY A 72 -5.05 5.22 -20.68
N GLN A 73 -3.90 5.56 -21.27
CA GLN A 73 -2.58 5.15 -20.78
C GLN A 73 -1.93 6.24 -19.92
N PRO A 74 -1.14 5.88 -18.89
CA PRO A 74 -0.30 6.83 -18.16
C PRO A 74 0.61 7.61 -19.11
N VAL A 75 0.86 8.89 -18.80
CA VAL A 75 1.76 9.75 -19.60
C VAL A 75 3.24 9.56 -19.25
N ILE A 76 3.54 8.74 -18.25
CA ILE A 76 4.87 8.28 -17.85
C ILE A 76 4.85 6.74 -17.74
N PRO A 77 6.01 6.06 -17.70
CA PRO A 77 6.03 4.61 -17.46
C PRO A 77 5.26 4.21 -16.20
N LEU A 78 4.45 3.14 -16.31
CA LEU A 78 3.50 2.72 -15.27
C LEU A 78 4.21 2.44 -13.93
N GLU A 79 5.38 1.82 -13.98
CA GLU A 79 6.23 1.47 -12.85
C GLU A 79 6.71 2.68 -12.03
N LEU A 80 6.67 3.89 -12.60
CA LEU A 80 7.01 5.13 -11.91
C LEU A 80 5.78 5.82 -11.29
N THR A 81 4.57 5.29 -11.52
CA THR A 81 3.33 5.84 -10.98
C THR A 81 2.97 5.21 -9.64
N ALA A 82 2.29 5.98 -8.78
CA ALA A 82 1.90 5.54 -7.46
C ALA A 82 0.49 6.02 -7.09
N LEU A 83 -0.28 5.15 -6.44
CA LEU A 83 -1.49 5.51 -5.70
C LEU A 83 -1.16 5.69 -4.22
N TYR A 84 -1.31 6.90 -3.71
CA TYR A 84 -1.19 7.22 -2.29
C TYR A 84 -2.55 7.09 -1.61
N LEU A 85 -2.64 6.22 -0.61
CA LEU A 85 -3.80 6.09 0.28
C LEU A 85 -3.55 7.00 1.49
N CYS A 86 -4.16 8.18 1.49
CA CYS A 86 -3.93 9.20 2.49
C CYS A 86 -4.99 9.15 3.59
N GLU A 87 -4.56 9.18 4.85
CA GLU A 87 -5.45 9.38 5.98
C GLU A 87 -6.04 10.80 5.99
N GLY A 88 -7.38 10.90 5.91
CA GLY A 88 -8.11 12.15 6.06
C GLY A 88 -8.15 13.06 4.82
N ASP A 89 -9.25 13.81 4.69
CA ASP A 89 -9.48 14.72 3.56
C ASP A 89 -8.53 15.94 3.58
N SER A 90 -8.06 16.36 4.77
CA SER A 90 -7.18 17.53 4.92
C SER A 90 -5.78 17.28 4.34
N ALA A 91 -5.09 16.24 4.80
CA ALA A 91 -3.78 15.87 4.27
C ALA A 91 -3.86 15.49 2.78
N ALA A 92 -4.93 14.79 2.37
CA ALA A 92 -5.16 14.47 0.97
C ALA A 92 -5.32 15.72 0.08
N GLY A 93 -5.91 16.80 0.61
CA GLY A 93 -5.99 18.11 -0.06
C GLY A 93 -4.61 18.71 -0.33
N THR A 94 -3.75 18.78 0.69
CA THR A 94 -2.36 19.24 0.54
C THR A 94 -1.58 18.37 -0.44
N MET A 95 -1.71 17.04 -0.35
CA MET A 95 -1.07 16.12 -1.30
C MET A 95 -1.56 16.32 -2.72
N LYS A 96 -2.87 16.52 -2.92
CA LYS A 96 -3.46 16.78 -4.23
C LYS A 96 -2.90 18.05 -4.87
N ASN A 97 -2.66 19.09 -4.09
CA ASN A 97 -2.12 20.36 -4.57
C ASN A 97 -0.61 20.29 -4.82
N GLY A 98 0.14 19.57 -3.98
CA GLY A 98 1.60 19.45 -4.08
C GLY A 98 2.10 18.40 -5.09
N ARG A 99 1.24 17.49 -5.56
CA ARG A 99 1.66 16.38 -6.42
C ARG A 99 2.04 16.80 -7.84
N ASP A 100 2.92 16.01 -8.46
CA ASP A 100 2.94 15.89 -9.91
C ASP A 100 1.89 14.87 -10.35
N SER A 101 0.82 15.34 -11.01
CA SER A 101 -0.29 14.49 -11.45
C SER A 101 0.11 13.46 -12.49
N ARG A 102 1.30 13.53 -13.10
CA ARG A 102 1.78 12.47 -14.00
C ARG A 102 2.16 11.22 -13.22
N PHE A 103 2.69 11.39 -12.01
CA PHE A 103 3.26 10.32 -11.19
C PHE A 103 2.29 9.83 -10.11
N HIS A 104 1.60 10.74 -9.43
CA HIS A 104 0.94 10.41 -8.17
C HIS A 104 -0.57 10.51 -8.30
N ALA A 105 -1.29 9.44 -8.01
CA ALA A 105 -2.72 9.45 -7.70
C ALA A 105 -2.92 9.52 -6.19
N ILE A 106 -3.95 10.23 -5.71
CA ILE A 106 -4.25 10.40 -4.29
C ILE A 106 -5.66 9.89 -4.03
N TYR A 107 -5.82 9.01 -3.05
CA TYR A 107 -7.11 8.58 -2.53
C TYR A 107 -7.23 8.95 -1.05
N ALA A 108 -8.25 9.73 -0.70
CA ALA A 108 -8.52 10.12 0.68
C ALA A 108 -9.33 9.04 1.41
N LEU A 109 -8.75 8.46 2.46
CA LEU A 109 -9.41 7.52 3.37
C LEU A 109 -10.30 8.29 4.36
N ARG A 110 -11.47 7.74 4.66
CA ARG A 110 -12.35 8.29 5.71
C ARG A 110 -12.50 7.36 6.89
N GLY A 111 -12.05 7.83 8.05
CA GLY A 111 -12.14 7.10 9.30
C GLY A 111 -11.24 5.86 9.32
N LYS A 112 -11.38 5.08 10.39
CA LYS A 112 -10.68 3.81 10.54
C LYS A 112 -11.34 2.76 9.66
N THR A 113 -10.54 2.02 8.90
CA THR A 113 -11.06 0.90 8.12
C THR A 113 -11.42 -0.27 9.03
N GLU A 114 -12.29 -1.14 8.56
CA GLU A 114 -12.76 -2.28 9.35
C GLU A 114 -11.71 -3.40 9.38
N ASN A 115 -11.60 -4.11 10.51
CA ASN A 115 -10.75 -5.29 10.56
C ASN A 115 -11.38 -6.42 9.74
N ILE A 116 -10.69 -6.85 8.68
CA ILE A 116 -11.17 -7.86 7.72
C ILE A 116 -10.48 -9.23 7.87
N TRP A 117 -9.61 -9.40 8.87
CA TRP A 117 -8.75 -10.58 8.97
C TRP A 117 -9.53 -11.89 9.06
N THR A 118 -10.66 -11.92 9.76
CA THR A 118 -11.52 -13.10 9.87
C THR A 118 -12.69 -13.08 8.87
N LYS A 119 -12.89 -11.96 8.15
CA LYS A 119 -14.00 -11.78 7.21
C LYS A 119 -13.69 -12.40 5.84
N SER A 120 -14.72 -12.92 5.17
CA SER A 120 -14.59 -13.36 3.77
C SER A 120 -14.38 -12.17 2.83
N LEU A 121 -13.89 -12.43 1.61
CA LEU A 121 -13.72 -11.38 0.58
C LEU A 121 -15.02 -10.61 0.33
N LYS A 122 -16.14 -11.31 0.22
CA LYS A 122 -17.47 -10.71 0.06
C LYS A 122 -17.76 -9.70 1.17
N ARG A 123 -17.61 -10.11 2.43
CA ARG A 123 -17.83 -9.25 3.61
C ARG A 123 -16.86 -8.07 3.66
N ALA A 124 -15.60 -8.27 3.27
CA ALA A 124 -14.62 -7.20 3.21
C ALA A 124 -15.00 -6.11 2.20
N LEU A 125 -15.57 -6.50 1.04
CA LEU A 125 -15.97 -5.56 -0.01
C LEU A 125 -17.36 -4.92 0.20
N GLU A 126 -18.11 -5.35 1.23
CA GLU A 126 -19.28 -4.60 1.69
C GLU A 126 -18.86 -3.23 2.26
N PHE A 127 -17.64 -3.13 2.81
CA PHE A 127 -17.09 -1.87 3.31
C PHE A 127 -16.62 -0.96 2.18
N ALA A 128 -17.13 0.28 2.17
CA ALA A 128 -16.92 1.25 1.10
C ALA A 128 -15.44 1.54 0.82
N GLU A 129 -14.61 1.68 1.86
CA GLU A 129 -13.18 1.99 1.69
C GLU A 129 -12.44 0.85 0.96
N TYR A 130 -12.65 -0.41 1.34
CA TYR A 130 -12.00 -1.54 0.65
C TYR A 130 -12.52 -1.75 -0.76
N SER A 131 -13.84 -1.58 -0.98
CA SER A 131 -14.44 -1.60 -2.32
C SER A 131 -13.86 -0.50 -3.22
N ALA A 132 -13.71 0.71 -2.69
CA ALA A 132 -13.16 1.85 -3.41
C ALA A 132 -11.67 1.68 -3.71
N ILE A 133 -10.86 1.21 -2.74
CA ILE A 133 -9.43 0.91 -2.94
C ILE A 133 -9.26 -0.17 -4.01
N SER A 134 -10.03 -1.27 -3.93
CA SER A 134 -10.02 -2.33 -4.94
C SER A 134 -10.35 -1.78 -6.33
N THR A 135 -11.36 -0.91 -6.43
CA THR A 135 -11.77 -0.29 -7.69
C THR A 135 -10.73 0.69 -8.22
N ALA A 136 -10.09 1.46 -7.32
CA ALA A 136 -9.04 2.40 -7.68
C ALA A 136 -7.83 1.67 -8.26
N ILE A 137 -7.40 0.56 -7.66
CA ILE A 137 -6.26 -0.24 -8.12
C ILE A 137 -6.56 -0.94 -9.46
N GLY A 138 -7.79 -1.43 -9.67
CA GLY A 138 -8.23 -2.00 -10.94
C GLY A 138 -7.77 -3.44 -11.22
N ALA A 139 -7.00 -4.05 -10.33
CA ALA A 139 -6.39 -5.37 -10.49
C ALA A 139 -7.26 -6.54 -9.98
N LYS A 140 -8.57 -6.32 -9.78
CA LYS A 140 -9.45 -7.25 -9.04
C LYS A 140 -8.87 -7.55 -7.64
N VAL A 141 -9.41 -8.56 -6.95
CA VAL A 141 -9.00 -8.98 -5.58
C VAL A 141 -9.21 -10.46 -5.38
N GLY A 142 -8.43 -11.04 -4.48
CA GLY A 142 -8.51 -12.43 -4.05
C GLY A 142 -8.03 -13.40 -5.13
N PRO A 143 -8.73 -14.51 -5.37
CA PRO A 143 -8.32 -15.52 -6.34
C PRO A 143 -8.22 -15.04 -7.79
N GLU A 144 -8.87 -13.93 -8.15
CA GLU A 144 -8.82 -13.33 -9.49
C GLU A 144 -7.87 -12.13 -9.57
N PHE A 145 -7.01 -11.91 -8.55
CA PHE A 145 -6.09 -10.77 -8.58
C PHE A 145 -5.14 -10.87 -9.79
N GLU A 146 -5.10 -9.81 -10.59
CA GLU A 146 -4.32 -9.70 -11.83
C GLU A 146 -3.31 -8.55 -11.71
N LEU A 147 -2.06 -8.90 -11.40
CA LEU A 147 -0.98 -7.93 -11.19
C LEU A 147 -0.80 -6.96 -12.38
N ASP A 148 -0.92 -7.46 -13.61
CA ASP A 148 -0.73 -6.68 -14.83
C ASP A 148 -1.91 -5.74 -15.13
N ALA A 149 -3.07 -5.98 -14.50
CA ALA A 149 -4.23 -5.11 -14.59
C ALA A 149 -4.17 -3.93 -13.60
N MET A 150 -3.12 -3.85 -12.76
CA MET A 150 -2.94 -2.71 -11.86
C MET A 150 -2.84 -1.40 -12.64
N ARG A 151 -3.62 -0.42 -12.20
CA ARG A 151 -3.64 0.94 -12.79
C ARG A 151 -2.43 1.78 -12.43
N TYR A 152 -1.64 1.37 -11.43
CA TYR A 152 -0.48 2.08 -10.92
C TYR A 152 0.68 1.11 -10.70
N GLY A 153 1.91 1.60 -10.83
CA GLY A 153 3.11 0.79 -10.58
C GLY A 153 3.25 0.37 -9.12
N ARG A 154 2.80 1.21 -8.19
CA ARG A 154 2.79 0.94 -6.75
C ARG A 154 1.61 1.57 -6.02
N VAL A 155 1.38 1.10 -4.80
CA VAL A 155 0.48 1.68 -3.81
C VAL A 155 1.28 2.07 -2.57
N THR A 156 1.06 3.28 -2.05
CA THR A 156 1.75 3.79 -0.87
C THR A 156 0.75 4.19 0.21
N ILE A 157 0.82 3.54 1.37
CA ILE A 157 0.02 3.87 2.55
C ILE A 157 0.63 5.11 3.20
N THR A 158 -0.17 6.17 3.36
CA THR A 158 0.27 7.48 3.86
C THR A 158 -0.61 7.90 5.03
N THR A 159 -0.16 7.58 6.23
CA THR A 159 -0.87 7.82 7.49
C THR A 159 -0.06 8.72 8.40
N ASP A 160 -0.70 9.33 9.39
CA ASP A 160 0.00 10.12 10.39
C ASP A 160 0.93 9.25 11.26
N ALA A 161 1.94 9.89 11.84
CA ALA A 161 2.93 9.26 12.73
C ALA A 161 2.40 9.17 14.17
N ASP A 162 1.15 8.75 14.33
CA ASP A 162 0.49 8.57 15.61
C ASP A 162 -0.11 7.15 15.74
N HIS A 163 -0.83 6.92 16.83
CA HIS A 163 -1.43 5.63 17.14
C HIS A 163 -2.58 5.27 16.18
N ASP A 164 -3.32 6.26 15.69
CA ASP A 164 -4.46 6.06 14.80
C ASP A 164 -3.99 5.75 13.37
N GLY A 165 -2.98 6.48 12.89
CA GLY A 165 -2.31 6.19 11.64
C GLY A 165 -1.64 4.82 11.64
N SER A 166 -1.00 4.43 12.75
CA SER A 166 -0.45 3.09 12.92
C SER A 166 -1.53 1.99 12.84
N HIS A 167 -2.70 2.25 13.41
CA HIS A 167 -3.84 1.31 13.34
C HIS A 167 -4.36 1.18 11.90
N ILE A 168 -4.59 2.29 11.20
CA ILE A 168 -5.03 2.29 9.78
C ILE A 168 -4.01 1.55 8.91
N ARG A 169 -2.72 1.79 9.14
CA ARG A 169 -1.64 1.13 8.42
C ARG A 169 -1.72 -0.39 8.55
N VAL A 170 -1.87 -0.91 9.77
CA VAL A 170 -2.00 -2.36 10.01
C VAL A 170 -3.25 -2.93 9.32
N LEU A 171 -4.38 -2.22 9.37
CA LEU A 171 -5.62 -2.66 8.72
C LEU A 171 -5.48 -2.75 7.19
N LEU A 172 -4.84 -1.77 6.57
CA LEU A 172 -4.58 -1.77 5.13
C LEU A 172 -3.57 -2.84 4.73
N ILE A 173 -2.48 -3.00 5.48
CA ILE A 173 -1.51 -4.09 5.25
C ILE A 173 -2.22 -5.44 5.33
N THR A 174 -3.11 -5.62 6.31
CA THR A 174 -3.92 -6.85 6.46
C THR A 174 -4.79 -7.09 5.23
N PHE A 175 -5.43 -6.05 4.69
CA PHE A 175 -6.23 -6.14 3.45
C PHE A 175 -5.38 -6.54 2.24
N PHE A 176 -4.25 -5.86 2.01
CA PHE A 176 -3.36 -6.18 0.91
C PHE A 176 -2.76 -7.58 1.04
N TYR A 177 -2.32 -7.96 2.24
CA TYR A 177 -1.76 -9.28 2.49
C TYR A 177 -2.78 -10.38 2.23
N LYS A 178 -4.01 -10.20 2.69
CA LYS A 178 -5.04 -11.24 2.59
C LYS A 178 -5.63 -11.37 1.18
N PHE A 179 -5.81 -10.26 0.47
CA PHE A 179 -6.58 -10.26 -0.79
C PHE A 179 -5.79 -9.79 -2.01
N MET A 180 -4.57 -9.30 -1.85
CA MET A 180 -3.72 -8.83 -2.96
C MET A 180 -2.25 -9.24 -2.76
N ARG A 181 -1.96 -10.33 -2.03
CA ARG A 181 -0.59 -10.75 -1.68
C ARG A 181 0.43 -10.70 -2.83
N PRO A 182 0.10 -11.12 -4.07
CA PRO A 182 1.05 -11.09 -5.18
C PRO A 182 1.64 -9.69 -5.45
N MET A 183 0.90 -8.61 -5.17
CA MET A 183 1.46 -7.27 -5.35
C MET A 183 2.54 -6.92 -4.31
N ILE A 184 2.43 -7.49 -3.11
CA ILE A 184 3.42 -7.28 -2.04
C ILE A 184 4.67 -8.09 -2.35
N GLU A 185 4.48 -9.34 -2.79
CA GLU A 185 5.57 -10.22 -3.24
C GLU A 185 6.35 -9.60 -4.41
N GLU A 186 5.68 -8.88 -5.30
CA GLU A 186 6.31 -8.12 -6.40
C GLU A 186 6.77 -6.71 -6.00
N GLY A 187 6.79 -6.39 -4.70
CA GLY A 187 7.37 -5.16 -4.18
C GLY A 187 6.61 -3.89 -4.57
N ARG A 188 5.29 -3.96 -4.77
CA ARG A 188 4.42 -2.85 -5.19
C ARG A 188 3.65 -2.18 -4.05
N LEU A 189 3.86 -2.60 -2.79
CA LEU A 189 3.25 -1.96 -1.62
C LEU A 189 4.31 -1.24 -0.79
N PHE A 190 4.05 0.02 -0.47
CA PHE A 190 4.95 0.89 0.28
C PHE A 190 4.22 1.61 1.41
N ILE A 191 4.99 2.12 2.37
CA ILE A 191 4.53 2.99 3.45
C ILE A 191 5.32 4.29 3.35
N ALA A 192 4.63 5.42 3.26
CA ALA A 192 5.28 6.73 3.27
C ALA A 192 5.94 6.98 4.63
N ARG A 193 7.17 7.48 4.63
CA ARG A 193 7.87 7.94 5.82
C ARG A 193 7.99 9.46 5.75
N PRO A 194 7.06 10.25 6.34
CA PRO A 194 7.22 11.69 6.43
C PRO A 194 8.39 12.07 7.37
N PRO A 195 9.00 13.26 7.20
CA PRO A 195 10.07 13.72 8.06
C PRO A 195 9.54 14.12 9.43
N LEU A 196 10.39 13.97 10.45
CA LEU A 196 10.07 14.40 11.82
C LEU A 196 10.38 15.88 12.04
N PHE A 197 11.43 16.39 11.38
CA PHE A 197 11.83 17.79 11.50
C PHE A 197 12.23 18.41 10.17
N ARG A 198 12.14 19.73 10.10
CA ARG A 198 12.83 20.58 9.12
C ARG A 198 13.79 21.49 9.87
N VAL A 199 15.07 21.39 9.56
CA VAL A 199 16.12 22.25 10.10
C VAL A 199 16.48 23.28 9.03
N ARG A 200 16.33 24.57 9.35
CA ARG A 200 16.63 25.66 8.42
C ARG A 200 17.74 26.55 8.98
N SER A 201 18.78 26.79 8.20
CA SER A 201 19.86 27.70 8.55
C SER A 201 19.40 29.16 8.47
N LYS A 202 19.62 29.94 9.54
CA LYS A 202 19.32 31.38 9.57
C LYS A 202 20.30 32.19 8.71
N LYS A 203 21.48 31.63 8.40
CA LYS A 203 22.55 32.33 7.68
C LYS A 203 22.28 32.42 6.17
N ASN A 204 21.94 31.29 5.55
CA ASN A 204 21.76 31.18 4.09
C ASN A 204 20.33 30.77 3.69
N GLY A 205 19.47 30.47 4.66
CA GLY A 205 18.09 30.06 4.42
C GLY A 205 17.90 28.61 3.96
N GLU A 206 18.99 27.85 3.84
CA GLU A 206 19.00 26.43 3.46
C GLU A 206 18.17 25.60 4.42
N ALA A 207 17.36 24.68 3.91
CA ALA A 207 16.47 23.84 4.70
C ALA A 207 16.67 22.36 4.37
N VAL A 208 16.77 21.54 5.40
CA VAL A 208 16.94 20.09 5.30
C VAL A 208 15.83 19.41 6.11
N TYR A 209 15.24 18.37 5.53
CA TYR A 209 14.27 17.51 6.20
C TYR A 209 14.98 16.30 6.79
N VAL A 210 14.67 15.99 8.04
CA VAL A 210 15.32 14.91 8.80
C VAL A 210 14.28 14.02 9.48
N TYR A 211 14.67 12.77 9.72
CA TYR A 211 13.80 11.66 10.09
C TYR A 211 14.13 11.06 11.47
N SER A 212 15.09 11.65 12.18
CA SER A 212 15.40 11.32 13.57
C SER A 212 15.88 12.55 14.36
N GLU A 213 15.87 12.45 15.68
CA GLU A 213 16.44 13.49 16.55
C GLU A 213 17.96 13.59 16.39
N GLN A 214 18.63 12.46 16.18
CA GLN A 214 20.08 12.39 15.94
C GLN A 214 20.45 13.15 14.66
N GLU A 215 19.69 12.97 13.58
CA GLU A 215 19.88 13.72 12.33
C GLU A 215 19.60 15.22 12.52
N ARG A 216 18.57 15.59 13.30
CA ARG A 216 18.29 17.00 13.64
C ARG A 216 19.48 17.65 14.34
N ASP A 217 20.06 16.99 15.33
CA ASP A 217 21.18 17.53 16.10
C ASP A 217 22.46 17.60 15.25
N GLY A 218 22.68 16.60 14.40
CA GLY A 218 23.75 16.60 13.41
C GLY A 218 23.66 17.76 12.43
N GLU A 219 22.49 17.98 11.81
CA GLU A 219 22.27 19.09 10.87
C GLU A 219 22.33 20.46 11.57
N SER A 220 21.82 20.57 12.79
CA SER A 220 21.92 21.80 13.58
C SER A 220 23.38 22.16 13.87
N THR A 221 24.22 21.16 14.15
CA THR A 221 25.66 21.35 14.35
C THR A 221 26.34 21.79 13.06
N LYS A 222 26.01 21.18 11.91
CA LYS A 222 26.55 21.57 10.60
C LYS A 222 26.21 23.02 10.23
N PHE A 223 25.03 23.49 10.61
CA PHE A 223 24.62 24.88 10.40
C PHE A 223 25.15 25.87 11.46
N GLY A 224 26.01 25.40 12.37
CA GLY A 224 26.74 26.25 13.30
C GLY A 224 26.09 26.40 14.68
N GLY A 225 25.22 25.47 15.09
CA GLY A 225 24.65 25.41 16.42
C GLY A 225 23.13 25.66 16.46
N ALA A 226 22.50 25.28 17.58
CA ALA A 226 21.05 25.37 17.78
C ALA A 226 20.51 26.81 17.67
N GLU A 227 21.30 27.80 18.05
CA GLU A 227 20.93 29.22 17.95
C GLU A 227 20.92 29.75 16.50
N LYS A 228 21.66 29.08 15.60
CA LYS A 228 21.81 29.47 14.18
C LYS A 228 20.79 28.81 13.27
N VAL A 229 19.91 27.97 13.80
CA VAL A 229 18.88 27.27 13.05
C VAL A 229 17.48 27.58 13.53
N ASP A 230 16.51 27.42 12.62
CA ASP A 230 15.09 27.31 12.92
C ASP A 230 14.68 25.85 12.74
N VAL A 231 14.18 25.22 13.80
CA VAL A 231 13.71 23.83 13.77
C VAL A 231 12.19 23.80 13.81
N GLN A 232 11.58 23.21 12.79
CA GLN A 232 10.16 22.89 12.77
C GLN A 232 9.99 21.39 13.00
N ARG A 233 9.18 21.00 14.00
CA ARG A 233 8.75 19.61 14.21
C ARG A 233 7.41 19.38 13.52
N PHE A 234 7.28 18.26 12.81
CA PHE A 234 6.00 17.82 12.23
C PHE A 234 5.37 16.77 13.14
N LYS A 235 4.12 16.96 13.52
CA LYS A 235 3.36 15.96 14.31
C LYS A 235 2.43 15.11 13.45
N GLY A 236 1.99 15.65 12.32
CA GLY A 236 1.10 14.97 11.38
C GLY A 236 1.25 15.54 9.97
N LEU A 237 0.71 14.83 8.99
CA LEU A 237 0.77 15.17 7.58
C LEU A 237 0.06 16.50 7.29
N GLY A 238 -0.99 16.83 8.05
CA GLY A 238 -1.74 18.08 7.90
C GLY A 238 -0.97 19.36 8.30
N GLU A 239 0.15 19.25 9.00
CA GLU A 239 1.00 20.41 9.35
C GLU A 239 1.95 20.82 8.22
N MET A 240 2.09 19.98 7.20
CA MET A 240 2.90 20.27 6.02
C MET A 240 2.09 21.08 5.01
N ASN A 241 2.72 22.08 4.41
CA ASN A 241 2.17 22.76 3.25
C ASN A 241 2.46 21.99 1.95
N ASP A 242 1.82 22.41 0.84
CA ASP A 242 1.91 21.73 -0.47
C ASP A 242 3.35 21.51 -0.94
N THR A 243 4.22 22.50 -0.72
CA THR A 243 5.64 22.41 -1.13
C THR A 243 6.40 21.42 -0.27
N GLN A 244 6.19 21.44 1.05
CA GLN A 244 6.79 20.49 1.98
C GLN A 244 6.36 19.05 1.66
N MET A 245 5.08 18.85 1.35
CA MET A 245 4.54 17.55 0.97
C MET A 245 5.19 17.03 -0.33
N ALA A 246 5.35 17.91 -1.33
CA ALA A 246 6.02 17.61 -2.59
C ALA A 246 7.51 17.27 -2.45
N GLU A 247 8.20 17.91 -1.50
CA GLU A 247 9.64 17.75 -1.26
C GLU A 247 9.99 16.57 -0.36
N THR A 248 8.98 15.89 0.21
CA THR A 248 9.20 14.88 1.23
C THR A 248 8.42 13.60 0.94
N VAL A 249 7.11 13.63 1.10
CA VAL A 249 6.21 12.47 0.96
C VAL A 249 5.98 12.10 -0.50
N LEU A 250 5.74 13.11 -1.36
CA LEU A 250 5.51 12.94 -2.80
C LEU A 250 6.81 13.14 -3.58
N TRP A 251 7.87 12.50 -3.10
CA TRP A 251 9.24 12.79 -3.53
C TRP A 251 9.47 12.52 -5.02
N LEU A 252 10.04 13.50 -5.70
CA LEU A 252 10.66 13.37 -7.02
C LEU A 252 12.00 14.13 -7.02
N PRO A 253 13.03 13.65 -7.74
CA PRO A 253 14.29 14.38 -7.89
C PRO A 253 14.06 15.83 -8.37
N PRO A 254 14.85 16.82 -7.92
CA PRO A 254 14.65 18.23 -8.28
C PRO A 254 14.62 18.50 -9.79
N ASP A 255 15.42 17.79 -10.59
CA ASP A 255 15.43 17.93 -12.05
C ASP A 255 14.10 17.51 -12.72
N VAL A 256 13.36 16.60 -12.07
CA VAL A 256 12.03 16.17 -12.52
C VAL A 256 10.95 17.08 -11.95
N ARG A 257 11.01 17.39 -10.64
CA ARG A 257 10.00 18.18 -9.93
C ARG A 257 10.00 19.65 -10.35
N VAL A 258 11.17 20.28 -10.33
CA VAL A 258 11.33 21.74 -10.50
C VAL A 258 11.57 22.09 -11.95
N ARG A 259 12.48 21.37 -12.62
CA ARG A 259 12.89 21.69 -14.00
C ARG A 259 12.04 21.01 -15.07
N LYS A 260 11.22 20.01 -14.69
CA LYS A 260 10.38 19.21 -15.59
C LYS A 260 11.14 18.67 -16.80
N ASN A 261 12.42 18.32 -16.61
CA ASN A 261 13.30 17.89 -17.68
C ASN A 261 12.91 16.48 -18.16
N GLU A 262 12.51 16.35 -19.43
CA GLU A 262 12.11 15.07 -20.02
C GLU A 262 13.25 14.03 -20.03
N ALA A 263 14.50 14.46 -20.24
CA ALA A 263 15.66 13.57 -20.18
C ALA A 263 15.90 13.05 -18.76
N ALA A 264 15.58 13.83 -17.73
CA ALA A 264 15.66 13.38 -16.34
C ALA A 264 14.60 12.32 -16.04
N ILE A 265 13.40 12.43 -16.62
CA ILE A 265 12.32 11.44 -16.47
C ILE A 265 12.74 10.08 -17.05
N GLN A 266 13.43 10.08 -18.21
CA GLN A 266 13.89 8.85 -18.85
C GLN A 266 14.94 8.08 -18.02
N ASN A 267 15.67 8.79 -17.15
CA ASN A 267 16.69 8.19 -16.28
C ASN A 267 16.16 7.87 -14.87
N LEU A 268 14.88 8.11 -14.60
CA LEU A 268 14.27 7.73 -13.33
C LEU A 268 14.21 6.21 -13.20
N ASN A 269 14.43 5.76 -11.96
CA ASN A 269 14.11 4.41 -11.55
C ASN A 269 13.35 4.44 -10.23
N LEU A 270 12.79 3.30 -9.85
CA LEU A 270 11.96 3.15 -8.66
C LEU A 270 12.67 3.61 -7.38
N ALA A 271 13.94 3.23 -7.20
CA ALA A 271 14.70 3.57 -5.98
C ALA A 271 14.86 5.08 -5.78
N MET A 272 14.99 5.86 -6.87
CA MET A 272 15.12 7.32 -6.80
C MET A 272 13.83 8.00 -6.30
N ILE A 273 12.66 7.42 -6.59
CA ILE A 273 11.34 7.99 -6.27
C ILE A 273 10.69 7.36 -5.03
N THR A 274 11.31 6.33 -4.44
CA THR A 274 10.83 5.66 -3.21
C THR A 274 11.82 5.81 -2.04
N ARG A 275 12.82 6.69 -2.13
CA ARG A 275 13.84 6.85 -1.08
C ARG A 275 13.30 7.20 0.31
N ASN A 276 12.12 7.83 0.36
CA ASN A 276 11.44 8.23 1.58
C ASN A 276 10.26 7.28 1.92
N GLU A 277 10.27 6.08 1.35
CA GLU A 277 9.21 5.09 1.52
C GLU A 277 9.80 3.76 1.99
N ILE A 278 9.04 3.03 2.79
CA ILE A 278 9.40 1.70 3.26
C ILE A 278 8.66 0.70 2.40
N ARG A 279 9.38 -0.15 1.66
CA ARG A 279 8.77 -1.24 0.89
C ARG A 279 8.30 -2.35 1.83
N VAL A 280 7.05 -2.75 1.69
CA VAL A 280 6.48 -3.90 2.41
C VAL A 280 6.84 -5.17 1.64
N ASN A 281 7.43 -6.15 2.32
CA ASN A 281 7.78 -7.45 1.76
C ASN A 281 7.11 -8.56 2.58
N VAL A 282 7.02 -9.77 2.00
CA VAL A 282 6.63 -10.99 2.71
C VAL A 282 7.81 -11.94 2.69
N ASP A 283 8.64 -11.90 3.73
CA ASP A 283 9.83 -12.75 3.83
C ASP A 283 9.47 -14.19 4.22
N ASP A 284 8.59 -14.34 5.22
CA ASP A 284 8.00 -15.63 5.62
C ASP A 284 6.48 -15.49 5.72
N ALA A 285 5.77 -16.11 4.78
CA ALA A 285 4.31 -16.08 4.73
C ALA A 285 3.65 -16.78 5.93
N LYS A 286 4.26 -17.84 6.49
CA LYS A 286 3.70 -18.56 7.63
C LYS A 286 3.82 -17.72 8.90
N GLU A 287 4.98 -17.09 9.11
CA GLU A 287 5.19 -16.22 10.27
C GLU A 287 4.34 -14.94 10.18
N SER A 288 4.22 -14.38 8.98
CA SER A 288 3.33 -13.24 8.71
C SER A 288 1.88 -13.59 9.03
N GLU A 289 1.40 -14.75 8.58
CA GLU A 289 0.03 -15.22 8.87
C GLU A 289 -0.20 -15.50 10.36
N ARG A 290 0.78 -16.10 11.05
CA ARG A 290 0.73 -16.30 12.51
C ARG A 290 0.62 -14.97 13.25
N THR A 291 1.43 -14.00 12.85
CA THR A 291 1.45 -12.66 13.46
C THR A 291 0.14 -11.93 13.21
N LEU A 292 -0.37 -11.94 11.98
CA LEU A 292 -1.67 -11.35 11.65
C LEU A 292 -2.82 -12.07 12.38
N GLN A 293 -2.78 -13.39 12.54
CA GLN A 293 -3.77 -14.12 13.32
C GLN A 293 -3.78 -13.71 14.80
N LEU A 294 -2.59 -13.55 15.39
CA LEU A 294 -2.45 -13.07 16.77
C LEU A 294 -2.97 -11.63 16.94
N LEU A 295 -2.61 -10.73 16.03
CA LEU A 295 -2.90 -9.30 16.15
C LEU A 295 -4.30 -8.92 15.65
N MET A 296 -4.84 -9.63 14.66
CA MET A 296 -6.05 -9.26 13.93
C MET A 296 -7.17 -10.31 14.03
N GLY A 297 -6.92 -11.47 14.65
CA GLY A 297 -7.91 -12.52 14.89
C GLY A 297 -9.06 -12.13 15.83
N ASP A 298 -10.08 -13.00 15.93
CA ASP A 298 -11.22 -12.75 16.82
C ASP A 298 -10.90 -13.06 18.29
N ASP A 299 -9.94 -13.95 18.57
CA ASP A 299 -9.55 -14.32 19.92
C ASP A 299 -8.63 -13.26 20.55
N ALA A 300 -9.14 -12.58 21.58
CA ALA A 300 -8.41 -11.56 22.32
C ALA A 300 -7.39 -12.13 23.31
N ALA A 301 -7.54 -13.37 23.78
CA ALA A 301 -6.70 -13.91 24.85
C ALA A 301 -5.23 -14.07 24.45
N PRO A 302 -4.88 -14.65 23.28
CA PRO A 302 -3.50 -14.72 22.80
C PRO A 302 -2.89 -13.32 22.62
N ARG A 303 -3.65 -12.39 22.04
CA ARG A 303 -3.21 -11.01 21.83
C ARG A 303 -2.89 -10.29 23.14
N ARG A 304 -3.79 -10.40 24.11
CA ARG A 304 -3.58 -9.82 25.45
C ARG A 304 -2.33 -10.39 26.12
N LYS A 305 -2.15 -11.71 26.05
CA LYS A 305 -0.96 -12.39 26.58
C LYS A 305 0.32 -11.88 25.90
N TRP A 306 0.29 -11.73 24.59
CA TRP A 306 1.41 -11.18 23.83
C TRP A 306 1.72 -9.73 24.23
N LEU A 307 0.72 -8.85 24.26
CA LEU A 307 0.88 -7.45 24.69
C LEU A 307 1.47 -7.35 26.11
N MET A 308 1.02 -8.20 27.04
CA MET A 308 1.55 -8.23 28.41
C MET A 308 2.98 -8.78 28.52
N SER A 309 3.44 -9.54 27.53
CA SER A 309 4.79 -10.09 27.49
C SER A 309 5.83 -9.11 26.93
N LEU A 310 5.39 -8.06 26.26
CA LEU A 310 6.28 -7.05 25.71
C LEU A 310 6.84 -6.15 26.83
N PRO A 311 8.13 -5.77 26.76
CA PRO A 311 8.69 -4.82 27.69
C PRO A 311 8.07 -3.43 27.47
N TRP A 312 7.29 -2.95 28.45
CA TRP A 312 6.60 -1.65 28.40
C TRP A 312 7.53 -0.43 28.48
N HIS A 313 8.85 -0.64 28.60
CA HIS A 313 9.86 0.39 28.83
C HIS A 313 10.87 0.53 27.69
N VAL A 314 10.65 -0.17 26.57
CA VAL A 314 11.51 -0.08 25.40
C VAL A 314 10.64 0.42 24.25
N GLU A 315 10.66 1.73 24.01
CA GLU A 315 10.30 2.25 22.69
C GLU A 315 11.34 1.69 21.72
N SER A 316 11.00 0.65 20.97
CA SER A 316 11.83 0.16 19.89
C SER A 316 11.81 1.19 18.76
N GLU A 317 12.98 1.73 18.42
CA GLU A 317 13.23 2.63 17.27
C GLU A 317 12.71 2.08 15.94
#